data_AF-A0A352CMI8-F1
#
_entry.id   AF-A0A352CMI8-F1
#
_cell.length_a   1.000
_cell.length_b   1.000
_cell.length_c   1.000
_cell.angle_alpha   90.00
_cell.angle_beta   90.00
_cell.angle_gamma   90.00
#
_symmetry.space_group_name_H-M   'P 1'
#
loop_
_entity.id
_entity.type
_entity.pdbx_description
1 polymer ?
#
loop_
_entity_poly.entity_id
_entity_poly.type
_entity_poly.pdbx_seq_one_letter_code
_entity_poly.pdbx_strand_id
1 'polypeptide(L)'
;MIRAVGDPKERFTEDALRILRAYRFAAQLGFTIDEATAAAAAKLKDNLCNISAERIQTEFTKLICSPHPEILCDMYHAGLTSVILPEFDLCMQTEQKNKHHIYNVGEHTIKAMMVNARYSDVEFDPDTLRYIRYALLFHDFGKPEAMTEDENGARHFKGHAVISDRIARDIMKRLKLDNDTISMVASLVKWHDYRPEATKKNIRRAMNRTGTKAFRLLFPIRIADTLAQSMYRREEKLSYEKSVMRLYTEIVNEGDPVTLKDLAVTGSDLIEHGYRPGPEIGAKLKELLETVLDDPKCNTREYLLSKI
;
A
#
# COMPACT_ATOMS: atom_id res chain seq x y z
N MET A 1 -4.82 25.46 16.85
CA MET A 1 -4.28 26.18 15.69
C MET A 1 -2.76 26.12 15.71
N ILE A 2 -2.11 25.87 14.58
CA ILE A 2 -0.65 25.91 14.38
C ILE A 2 -0.26 27.29 13.88
N ARG A 3 0.66 27.97 14.57
CA ARG A 3 1.12 29.32 14.24
C ARG A 3 2.63 29.41 14.45
N ALA A 4 3.35 30.05 13.52
CA ALA A 4 4.75 30.37 13.73
C ALA A 4 4.90 31.42 14.85
N VAL A 5 5.92 31.28 15.69
CA VAL A 5 6.28 32.35 16.64
C VAL A 5 6.98 33.46 15.83
N GLY A 6 6.59 34.73 16.02
CA GLY A 6 7.15 35.85 15.24
C GLY A 6 6.68 35.87 13.78
N ASP A 7 7.50 36.39 12.85
CA ASP A 7 7.19 36.41 11.42
C ASP A 7 7.36 34.99 10.80
N PRO A 8 6.30 34.38 10.25
CA PRO A 8 6.40 33.09 9.57
C PRO A 8 7.43 33.05 8.43
N LYS A 9 7.64 34.15 7.70
CA LYS A 9 8.60 34.19 6.58
C LYS A 9 10.03 34.07 7.07
N GLU A 10 10.40 34.81 8.11
CA GLU A 10 11.72 34.70 8.75
C GLU A 10 11.92 33.26 9.25
N ARG A 11 10.92 32.70 9.96
CA ARG A 11 11.03 31.35 10.51
C ARG A 11 11.19 30.27 9.45
N PHE A 12 10.55 30.38 8.30
CA PHE A 12 10.72 29.41 7.21
C PHE A 12 11.99 29.65 6.39
N THR A 13 12.51 30.88 6.35
CA THR A 13 13.81 31.18 5.73
C THR A 13 14.96 30.61 6.55
N GLU A 14 14.86 30.62 7.88
CA GLU A 14 15.84 29.98 8.77
C GLU A 14 15.93 28.45 8.58
N ASP A 15 14.79 27.78 8.39
CA ASP A 15 14.71 26.34 8.11
C ASP A 15 13.41 26.00 7.38
N ALA A 16 13.51 25.75 6.06
CA ALA A 16 12.36 25.45 5.24
C ALA A 16 11.63 24.16 5.65
N LEU A 17 12.29 23.23 6.38
CA LEU A 17 11.62 22.03 6.91
C LEU A 17 10.48 22.39 7.88
N ARG A 18 10.53 23.57 8.51
CA ARG A 18 9.45 24.05 9.40
C ARG A 18 8.11 24.19 8.68
N ILE A 19 8.11 24.37 7.36
CA ILE A 19 6.91 24.31 6.53
C ILE A 19 6.25 22.94 6.69
N LEU A 20 6.96 21.85 6.39
CA LEU A 20 6.41 20.49 6.56
C LEU A 20 6.07 20.16 8.01
N ARG A 21 6.86 20.64 8.98
CA ARG A 21 6.54 20.45 10.40
C ARG A 21 5.21 21.08 10.78
N ALA A 22 4.85 22.24 10.21
CA ALA A 22 3.58 22.89 10.50
C ALA A 22 2.39 22.00 10.06
N TYR A 23 2.45 21.47 8.83
CA TYR A 23 1.44 20.53 8.32
C TYR A 23 1.45 19.20 9.08
N ARG A 24 2.62 18.66 9.42
CA ARG A 24 2.69 17.45 10.27
C ARG A 24 2.06 17.70 11.65
N PHE A 25 2.34 18.84 12.30
CA PHE A 25 1.75 19.15 13.60
C PHE A 25 0.23 19.35 13.50
N ALA A 26 -0.25 19.99 12.45
CA ALA A 26 -1.68 20.08 12.15
C ALA A 26 -2.30 18.67 12.05
N ALA A 27 -1.65 17.77 11.31
CA ALA A 27 -2.09 16.39 11.12
C ALA A 27 -2.06 15.54 12.40
N GLN A 28 -1.06 15.75 13.26
CA GLN A 28 -0.93 15.01 14.51
C GLN A 28 -1.86 15.48 15.62
N LEU A 29 -2.13 16.78 15.68
CA LEU A 29 -2.89 17.40 16.78
C LEU A 29 -4.33 17.74 16.41
N GLY A 30 -4.73 17.59 15.14
CA GLY A 30 -6.05 17.97 14.66
C GLY A 30 -6.28 19.48 14.67
N PHE A 31 -5.23 20.27 14.42
CA PHE A 31 -5.29 21.73 14.45
C PHE A 31 -5.24 22.32 13.04
N THR A 32 -6.00 23.40 12.82
CA THR A 32 -5.87 24.24 11.63
C THR A 32 -4.58 25.03 11.64
N ILE A 33 -4.06 25.42 10.46
CA ILE A 33 -2.90 26.30 10.31
C ILE A 33 -3.39 27.75 10.23
N ASP A 34 -2.74 28.64 10.98
CA ASP A 34 -2.98 30.08 10.94
C ASP A 34 -2.74 30.67 9.53
N GLU A 35 -3.59 31.59 9.08
CA GLU A 35 -3.60 32.11 7.71
C GLU A 35 -2.27 32.73 7.29
N ALA A 36 -1.64 33.54 8.15
CA ALA A 36 -0.35 34.16 7.86
C ALA A 36 0.76 33.10 7.75
N THR A 37 0.67 32.05 8.57
CA THR A 37 1.59 30.91 8.52
C THR A 37 1.42 30.10 7.23
N ALA A 38 0.17 29.84 6.82
CA ALA A 38 -0.14 29.13 5.58
C ALA A 38 0.30 29.92 4.33
N ALA A 39 0.03 31.23 4.30
CA ALA A 39 0.43 32.11 3.20
C ALA A 39 1.97 32.18 3.04
N ALA A 40 2.70 32.26 4.16
CA ALA A 40 4.17 32.22 4.12
C ALA A 40 4.69 30.87 3.65
N ALA A 41 4.07 29.76 4.08
CA ALA A 41 4.42 28.41 3.62
C ALA A 41 4.23 28.28 2.10
N ALA A 42 3.09 28.70 1.56
CA ALA A 42 2.82 28.68 0.12
C ALA A 42 3.82 29.52 -0.67
N LYS A 43 4.23 30.69 -0.16
CA LYS A 43 5.21 31.57 -0.81
C LYS A 43 6.65 31.01 -0.78
N LEU A 44 7.02 30.28 0.27
CA LEU A 44 8.38 29.78 0.49
C LEU A 44 8.53 28.28 0.24
N LYS A 45 7.50 27.61 -0.28
CA LYS A 45 7.46 26.16 -0.51
C LYS A 45 8.63 25.66 -1.37
N ASP A 46 9.09 26.45 -2.33
CA ASP A 46 10.16 26.04 -3.25
C ASP A 46 11.48 25.84 -2.51
N ASN A 47 11.68 26.49 -1.35
CA ASN A 47 12.85 26.27 -0.51
C ASN A 47 12.93 24.84 0.06
N LEU A 48 11.83 24.06 0.00
CA LEU A 48 11.85 22.64 0.34
C LEU A 48 12.77 21.82 -0.57
N CYS A 49 13.09 22.30 -1.78
CA CYS A 49 14.06 21.64 -2.66
C CYS A 49 15.49 21.62 -2.09
N ASN A 50 15.79 22.53 -1.14
CA ASN A 50 17.08 22.62 -0.46
C ASN A 50 17.17 21.73 0.79
N ILE A 51 16.09 21.02 1.13
CA ILE A 51 16.04 20.13 2.29
C ILE A 51 16.34 18.71 1.84
N SER A 52 17.17 17.99 2.62
CA SER A 52 17.52 16.61 2.29
C SER A 52 16.29 15.70 2.26
N ALA A 53 16.33 14.70 1.37
CA ALA A 53 15.22 13.77 1.17
C ALA A 53 14.85 13.01 2.46
N GLU A 54 15.81 12.67 3.31
CA GLU A 54 15.59 11.97 4.59
C GLU A 54 14.83 12.85 5.59
N ARG A 55 15.11 14.16 5.61
CA ARG A 55 14.40 15.12 6.47
C ARG A 55 12.96 15.33 5.97
N ILE A 56 12.77 15.46 4.65
CA ILE A 56 11.44 15.50 4.02
C ILE A 56 10.67 14.21 4.36
N GLN A 57 11.29 13.05 4.16
CA GLN A 57 10.71 11.74 4.42
C GLN A 57 10.27 11.61 5.88
N THR A 58 11.10 12.03 6.84
CA THR A 58 10.77 11.94 8.26
C THR A 58 9.50 12.72 8.62
N GLU A 59 9.37 13.95 8.14
CA GLU A 59 8.18 14.78 8.40
C GLU A 59 6.95 14.25 7.63
N PHE A 60 7.15 13.82 6.37
CA PHE A 60 6.09 13.28 5.53
C PHE A 60 5.52 11.96 6.04
N THR A 61 6.37 10.99 6.43
CA THR A 61 5.92 9.72 7.03
C THR A 61 5.08 9.97 8.26
N LYS A 62 5.51 10.89 9.15
CA LYS A 62 4.76 11.23 10.37
C LYS A 62 3.43 11.92 10.08
N LEU A 63 3.32 12.66 8.98
CA LEU A 63 2.07 13.27 8.54
C LEU A 63 1.08 12.21 8.05
N ILE A 64 1.49 11.35 7.12
CA ILE A 64 0.57 10.33 6.56
C ILE A 64 0.17 9.27 7.59
N CYS A 65 1.00 9.03 8.61
CA CYS A 65 0.71 8.11 9.71
C CYS A 65 -0.01 8.76 10.89
N SER A 66 -0.34 10.06 10.80
CA SER A 66 -1.04 10.76 11.87
C SER A 66 -2.55 10.40 11.94
N PRO A 67 -3.26 10.83 12.99
CA PRO A 67 -4.72 10.70 13.06
C PRO A 67 -5.47 11.49 11.97
N HIS A 68 -4.86 12.55 11.43
CA HIS A 68 -5.47 13.43 10.42
C HIS A 68 -4.65 13.46 9.11
N PRO A 69 -4.55 12.33 8.38
CA PRO A 69 -3.84 12.25 7.10
C PRO A 69 -4.43 13.18 6.03
N GLU A 70 -5.68 13.64 6.20
CA GLU A 70 -6.37 14.57 5.30
C GLU A 70 -5.68 15.93 5.17
N ILE A 71 -4.80 16.30 6.11
CA ILE A 71 -3.95 17.49 5.99
C ILE A 71 -3.03 17.45 4.75
N LEU A 72 -2.83 16.28 4.13
CA LEU A 72 -2.19 16.18 2.82
C LEU A 72 -2.97 16.96 1.73
N CYS A 73 -4.30 17.06 1.85
CA CYS A 73 -5.14 17.87 0.96
C CYS A 73 -4.81 19.37 1.12
N ASP A 74 -4.60 19.83 2.36
CA ASP A 74 -4.21 21.21 2.63
C ASP A 74 -2.82 21.52 2.06
N MET A 75 -1.90 20.55 2.10
CA MET A 75 -0.60 20.67 1.43
C MET A 75 -0.75 20.82 -0.08
N TYR A 76 -1.68 20.07 -0.69
CA TYR A 76 -1.99 20.19 -2.12
C TYR A 76 -2.54 21.57 -2.47
N HIS A 77 -3.53 22.08 -1.72
CA HIS A 77 -4.11 23.39 -1.98
C HIS A 77 -3.12 24.55 -1.77
N ALA A 78 -2.19 24.40 -0.82
CA ALA A 78 -1.07 25.34 -0.64
C ALA A 78 0.07 25.13 -1.66
N GLY A 79 -0.04 24.11 -2.52
CA GLY A 79 0.89 23.79 -3.59
C GLY A 79 2.20 23.15 -3.13
N LEU A 80 2.31 22.69 -1.89
CA LEU A 80 3.54 22.08 -1.35
C LEU A 80 3.81 20.71 -1.99
N THR A 81 2.76 19.94 -2.30
CA THR A 81 2.89 18.62 -2.92
C THR A 81 3.55 18.69 -4.29
N SER A 82 3.35 19.76 -5.06
CA SER A 82 4.08 19.98 -6.33
C SER A 82 5.61 19.95 -6.19
N VAL A 83 6.15 20.25 -5.00
CA VAL A 83 7.61 20.25 -4.75
C VAL A 83 8.10 18.88 -4.29
N ILE A 84 7.37 18.20 -3.41
CA ILE A 84 7.84 16.96 -2.75
C ILE A 84 7.20 15.67 -3.30
N LEU A 85 5.99 15.75 -3.84
CA LEU A 85 5.17 14.63 -4.30
C LEU A 85 4.28 15.06 -5.49
N PRO A 86 4.84 15.53 -6.61
CA PRO A 86 4.07 16.02 -7.76
C PRO A 86 3.14 14.97 -8.38
N GLU A 87 3.44 13.68 -8.20
CA GLU A 87 2.59 12.58 -8.66
C GLU A 87 1.21 12.58 -7.97
N PHE A 88 1.13 13.11 -6.74
CA PHE A 88 -0.13 13.28 -6.04
C PHE A 88 -1.00 14.38 -6.68
N ASP A 89 -0.40 15.45 -7.20
CA ASP A 89 -1.13 16.52 -7.89
C ASP A 89 -1.81 15.99 -9.16
N LEU A 90 -1.13 15.11 -9.90
CA LEU A 90 -1.73 14.40 -11.05
C LEU A 90 -2.94 13.58 -10.62
N CYS A 91 -2.86 12.92 -9.46
CA CYS A 91 -3.99 12.15 -8.91
C CYS A 91 -5.17 13.06 -8.52
N MET A 92 -4.90 14.20 -7.88
CA MET A 92 -5.93 15.20 -7.54
C MET A 92 -6.63 15.76 -8.79
N GLN A 93 -5.94 15.82 -9.93
CA GLN A 93 -6.49 16.30 -11.21
C GLN A 93 -7.17 15.20 -12.03
N THR A 94 -7.08 13.94 -11.61
CA THR A 94 -7.58 12.80 -12.39
C THR A 94 -8.98 12.39 -11.94
N GLU A 95 -9.98 12.82 -12.70
CA GLU A 95 -11.37 12.37 -12.53
C GLU A 95 -11.55 10.89 -12.89
N GLN A 96 -12.30 10.15 -12.08
CA GLN A 96 -12.48 8.71 -12.27
C GLN A 96 -13.69 8.33 -13.15
N LYS A 97 -14.70 9.21 -13.24
CA LYS A 97 -15.90 9.09 -14.11
C LYS A 97 -16.42 7.66 -14.29
N ASN A 98 -16.76 6.98 -13.19
CA ASN A 98 -17.38 5.66 -13.24
C ASN A 98 -18.26 5.42 -12.00
N LYS A 99 -19.20 4.47 -12.09
CA LYS A 99 -20.18 4.15 -11.04
C LYS A 99 -19.59 3.73 -9.69
N HIS A 100 -18.33 3.30 -9.67
CA HIS A 100 -17.68 2.85 -8.44
C HIS A 100 -17.06 3.99 -7.64
N HIS A 101 -16.83 5.17 -8.24
CA HIS A 101 -16.06 6.24 -7.59
C HIS A 101 -16.84 7.56 -7.62
N ILE A 102 -16.88 8.25 -6.48
CA ILE A 102 -17.54 9.55 -6.30
C ILE A 102 -16.53 10.70 -6.11
N TYR A 103 -15.25 10.40 -6.22
CA TYR A 103 -14.12 11.30 -5.98
C TYR A 103 -13.12 11.19 -7.13
N ASN A 104 -12.31 12.23 -7.34
CA ASN A 104 -11.09 12.08 -8.14
C ASN A 104 -10.09 11.13 -7.45
N VAL A 105 -9.01 10.76 -8.13
CA VAL A 105 -8.06 9.75 -7.61
C VAL A 105 -7.39 10.21 -6.31
N GLY A 106 -6.98 11.47 -6.20
CA GLY A 106 -6.31 12.00 -5.01
C GLY A 106 -7.23 12.13 -3.80
N GLU A 107 -8.47 12.60 -3.99
CA GLU A 107 -9.49 12.66 -2.95
C GLU A 107 -9.87 11.26 -2.45
N HIS A 108 -10.06 10.31 -3.37
CA HIS A 108 -10.31 8.92 -3.02
C HIS A 108 -9.17 8.34 -2.16
N THR A 109 -7.93 8.61 -2.55
CA THR A 109 -6.72 8.22 -1.80
C THR A 109 -6.71 8.78 -0.38
N ILE A 110 -7.02 10.07 -0.21
CA ILE A 110 -7.15 10.69 1.12
C ILE A 110 -8.27 10.01 1.92
N LYS A 111 -9.45 9.81 1.33
CA LYS A 111 -10.58 9.17 2.01
C LYS A 111 -10.25 7.75 2.46
N ALA A 112 -9.55 6.98 1.63
CA ALA A 112 -9.09 5.64 1.98
C ALA A 112 -8.11 5.68 3.16
N MET A 113 -7.16 6.61 3.17
CA MET A 113 -6.28 6.82 4.33
C MET A 113 -7.08 7.22 5.58
N MET A 114 -8.11 8.04 5.48
CA MET A 114 -8.93 8.43 6.65
C MET A 114 -9.71 7.25 7.25
N VAL A 115 -9.92 6.16 6.50
CA VAL A 115 -10.56 4.95 7.04
C VAL A 115 -9.65 4.37 8.12
N ASN A 116 -10.03 4.63 9.35
CA ASN A 116 -9.27 4.22 10.51
C ASN A 116 -9.23 2.69 10.55
N ALA A 117 -8.06 2.13 10.85
CA ALA A 117 -7.74 0.74 10.63
C ALA A 117 -8.48 -0.26 11.56
N ARG A 118 -9.53 0.18 12.26
CA ARG A 118 -10.38 -0.59 13.19
C ARG A 118 -11.23 -1.67 12.51
N TYR A 119 -11.03 -1.94 11.22
CA TYR A 119 -11.82 -2.90 10.44
C TYR A 119 -11.11 -4.25 10.23
N SER A 120 -9.96 -4.48 10.86
CA SER A 120 -9.28 -5.78 10.83
C SER A 120 -8.63 -6.10 12.17
N ASP A 121 -8.54 -7.38 12.53
CA ASP A 121 -7.81 -7.91 13.71
C ASP A 121 -6.28 -7.78 13.58
N VAL A 122 -5.81 -6.87 12.71
CA VAL A 122 -4.40 -6.56 12.54
C VAL A 122 -4.01 -5.58 13.64
N GLU A 123 -3.11 -5.99 14.52
CA GLU A 123 -2.45 -5.07 15.43
C GLU A 123 -1.56 -4.12 14.61
N PHE A 124 -1.77 -2.82 14.73
CA PHE A 124 -1.02 -1.80 14.01
C PHE A 124 0.16 -1.35 14.84
N ASP A 125 1.21 -2.15 14.87
CA ASP A 125 2.52 -1.64 15.25
C ASP A 125 2.94 -0.49 14.30
N PRO A 126 3.86 0.39 14.71
CA PRO A 126 4.25 1.55 13.91
C PRO A 126 4.75 1.24 12.49
N ASP A 127 5.40 0.09 12.27
CA ASP A 127 5.87 -0.32 10.95
C ASP A 127 4.70 -0.80 10.09
N THR A 128 3.81 -1.60 10.66
CA THR A 128 2.60 -2.07 9.98
C THR A 128 1.71 -0.90 9.55
N LEU A 129 1.52 0.09 10.43
CA LEU A 129 0.80 1.32 10.09
C LEU A 129 1.51 2.05 8.93
N ARG A 130 2.83 2.21 9.00
CA ARG A 130 3.62 2.86 7.95
C ARG A 130 3.42 2.18 6.60
N TYR A 131 3.48 0.85 6.54
CA TYR A 131 3.27 0.10 5.29
C TYR A 131 1.89 0.34 4.70
N ILE A 132 0.85 0.29 5.52
CA ILE A 132 -0.54 0.49 5.07
C ILE A 132 -0.75 1.92 4.59
N ARG A 133 -0.23 2.91 5.30
CA ARG A 133 -0.37 4.33 4.94
C ARG A 133 0.30 4.66 3.61
N TYR A 134 1.52 4.17 3.40
CA TYR A 134 2.18 4.33 2.11
C TYR A 134 1.49 3.54 1.00
N ALA A 135 1.02 2.32 1.27
CA ALA A 135 0.31 1.54 0.28
C ALA A 135 -1.01 2.20 -0.15
N LEU A 136 -1.79 2.71 0.81
CA LEU A 136 -3.00 3.49 0.53
C LEU A 136 -2.69 4.80 -0.18
N LEU A 137 -1.60 5.49 0.16
CA LEU A 137 -1.21 6.68 -0.57
C LEU A 137 -0.94 6.36 -2.06
N PHE A 138 -0.25 5.27 -2.35
CA PHE A 138 0.24 4.99 -3.71
C PHE A 138 -0.61 4.04 -4.54
N HIS A 139 -1.60 3.34 -3.97
CA HIS A 139 -2.30 2.24 -4.66
C HIS A 139 -2.83 2.61 -6.05
N ASP A 140 -3.28 3.85 -6.20
CA ASP A 140 -3.88 4.37 -7.43
C ASP A 140 -3.01 5.38 -8.20
N PHE A 141 -1.74 5.57 -7.84
CA PHE A 141 -0.86 6.54 -8.52
C PHE A 141 -0.64 6.23 -10.01
N GLY A 142 -0.87 5.00 -10.44
CA GLY A 142 -0.84 4.59 -11.84
C GLY A 142 -2.10 4.90 -12.64
N LYS A 143 -3.21 5.31 -12.00
CA LYS A 143 -4.47 5.61 -12.71
C LYS A 143 -4.34 6.73 -13.75
N PRO A 144 -3.66 7.86 -13.48
CA PRO A 144 -3.47 8.92 -14.49
C PRO A 144 -2.84 8.41 -15.80
N GLU A 145 -1.83 7.53 -15.70
CA GLU A 145 -1.14 6.94 -16.85
C GLU A 145 -1.95 5.80 -17.51
N ALA A 146 -2.69 5.01 -16.73
CA ALA A 146 -3.50 3.89 -17.22
C ALA A 146 -4.88 4.29 -17.79
N MET A 147 -5.23 5.58 -17.74
CA MET A 147 -6.58 6.05 -18.03
C MET A 147 -6.94 5.85 -19.51
N THR A 148 -8.01 5.12 -19.75
CA THR A 148 -8.68 5.04 -21.05
C THR A 148 -10.15 5.43 -20.90
N GLU A 149 -10.75 6.04 -21.90
CA GLU A 149 -12.16 6.43 -21.90
C GLU A 149 -12.92 5.64 -22.98
N ASP A 150 -14.11 5.13 -22.64
CA ASP A 150 -14.97 4.43 -23.59
C ASP A 150 -15.92 5.39 -24.34
N GLU A 151 -16.68 4.86 -25.30
CA GLU A 151 -17.61 5.62 -26.13
C GLU A 151 -18.70 6.36 -25.33
N ASN A 152 -18.99 5.92 -24.11
CA ASN A 152 -19.97 6.54 -23.22
C ASN A 152 -19.33 7.55 -22.24
N GLY A 153 -18.03 7.84 -22.38
CA GLY A 153 -17.29 8.75 -21.51
C GLY A 153 -16.91 8.13 -20.16
N ALA A 154 -17.10 6.81 -19.97
CA ALA A 154 -16.70 6.16 -18.73
C ALA A 154 -15.21 5.80 -18.78
N ARG A 155 -14.50 6.09 -17.68
CA ARG A 155 -13.05 5.88 -17.60
C ARG A 155 -12.71 4.54 -16.97
N HIS A 156 -11.69 3.90 -17.53
CA HIS A 156 -11.14 2.61 -17.13
C HIS A 156 -9.65 2.75 -16.84
N PHE A 157 -9.15 1.93 -15.91
CA PHE A 157 -7.79 2.02 -15.39
C PHE A 157 -7.10 0.65 -15.36
N LYS A 158 -7.20 -0.11 -16.46
CA LYS A 158 -6.66 -1.47 -16.51
C LYS A 158 -5.14 -1.44 -16.36
N GLY A 159 -4.59 -2.30 -15.49
CA GLY A 159 -3.14 -2.38 -15.26
C GLY A 159 -2.56 -1.29 -14.36
N HIS A 160 -3.38 -0.37 -13.82
CA HIS A 160 -2.90 0.72 -12.96
C HIS A 160 -2.05 0.21 -11.79
N ALA A 161 -2.39 -0.92 -11.16
CA ALA A 161 -1.65 -1.45 -10.01
C ALA A 161 -0.16 -1.73 -10.32
N VAL A 162 0.18 -2.15 -11.54
CA VAL A 162 1.57 -2.39 -11.97
C VAL A 162 2.30 -1.07 -12.18
N ILE A 163 1.60 -0.07 -12.72
CA ILE A 163 2.15 1.28 -12.91
C ILE A 163 2.33 1.97 -11.54
N SER A 164 1.36 1.84 -10.64
CA SER A 164 1.41 2.32 -9.25
C SER A 164 2.60 1.72 -8.50
N ASP A 165 2.87 0.41 -8.65
CA ASP A 165 4.05 -0.25 -8.07
C ASP A 165 5.36 0.43 -8.53
N ARG A 166 5.50 0.63 -9.85
CA ARG A 166 6.67 1.33 -10.41
C ARG A 166 6.82 2.74 -9.84
N ILE A 167 5.76 3.55 -9.91
CA ILE A 167 5.76 4.94 -9.41
C ILE A 167 6.07 4.98 -7.90
N ALA A 168 5.46 4.10 -7.11
CA ALA A 168 5.68 4.01 -5.67
C ALA A 168 7.15 3.72 -5.35
N ARG A 169 7.78 2.77 -6.06
CA ARG A 169 9.21 2.47 -5.87
C ARG A 169 10.09 3.68 -6.17
N ASP A 170 9.80 4.41 -7.24
CA ASP A 170 10.60 5.57 -7.64
C ASP A 170 10.47 6.71 -6.62
N ILE A 171 9.25 6.98 -6.13
CA ILE A 171 8.99 7.96 -5.07
C ILE A 171 9.70 7.56 -3.77
N MET A 172 9.54 6.32 -3.33
CA MET A 172 10.12 5.88 -2.05
C MET A 172 11.66 5.86 -2.09
N LYS A 173 12.27 5.53 -3.24
CA LYS A 173 13.72 5.69 -3.46
C LYS A 173 14.15 7.15 -3.42
N ARG A 174 13.38 8.05 -4.06
CA ARG A 174 13.60 9.50 -4.01
C ARG A 174 13.53 10.04 -2.58
N LEU A 175 12.62 9.50 -1.76
CA LEU A 175 12.47 9.79 -0.34
C LEU A 175 13.44 9.01 0.58
N LYS A 176 14.35 8.20 0.03
CA LYS A 176 15.38 7.46 0.80
C LYS A 176 14.80 6.51 1.86
N LEU A 177 13.64 5.91 1.60
CA LEU A 177 13.12 4.81 2.43
C LEU A 177 14.02 3.57 2.32
N ASP A 178 14.03 2.75 3.36
CA ASP A 178 14.77 1.50 3.40
C ASP A 178 14.18 0.45 2.42
N ASN A 179 15.02 -0.50 2.01
CA ASN A 179 14.64 -1.51 1.01
C ASN A 179 13.49 -2.42 1.48
N ASP A 180 13.38 -2.70 2.78
CA ASP A 180 12.33 -3.57 3.32
C ASP A 180 10.98 -2.86 3.25
N THR A 181 10.94 -1.58 3.64
CA THR A 181 9.76 -0.72 3.47
C THR A 181 9.36 -0.62 2.00
N ILE A 182 10.32 -0.35 1.10
CA ILE A 182 10.05 -0.25 -0.35
C ILE A 182 9.45 -1.56 -0.86
N SER A 183 10.06 -2.69 -0.52
CA SER A 183 9.63 -4.01 -0.98
C SER A 183 8.22 -4.35 -0.50
N MET A 184 7.94 -4.14 0.80
CA MET A 184 6.64 -4.40 1.40
C MET A 184 5.55 -3.52 0.80
N VAL A 185 5.73 -2.20 0.80
CA VAL A 185 4.75 -1.25 0.25
C VAL A 185 4.48 -1.53 -1.23
N ALA A 186 5.53 -1.76 -2.01
CA ALA A 186 5.38 -2.06 -3.43
C ALA A 186 4.59 -3.36 -3.68
N SER A 187 4.79 -4.40 -2.86
CA SER A 187 3.96 -5.61 -2.92
C SER A 187 2.50 -5.31 -2.62
N LEU A 188 2.23 -4.52 -1.57
CA LEU A 188 0.87 -4.13 -1.20
C LEU A 188 0.18 -3.33 -2.30
N VAL A 189 0.88 -2.36 -2.90
CA VAL A 189 0.39 -1.57 -4.03
C VAL A 189 0.12 -2.45 -5.25
N LYS A 190 1.04 -3.35 -5.60
CA LYS A 190 0.86 -4.23 -6.75
C LYS A 190 -0.36 -5.14 -6.63
N TRP A 191 -0.62 -5.64 -5.42
CA TRP A 191 -1.65 -6.65 -5.15
C TRP A 191 -2.93 -6.09 -4.54
N HIS A 192 -3.06 -4.77 -4.38
CA HIS A 192 -4.20 -4.15 -3.69
C HIS A 192 -5.54 -4.55 -4.31
N ASP A 193 -5.66 -4.60 -5.64
CA ASP A 193 -6.90 -4.97 -6.33
C ASP A 193 -6.99 -6.47 -6.74
N TYR A 194 -6.05 -7.31 -6.29
CA TYR A 194 -6.06 -8.74 -6.65
C TYR A 194 -7.08 -9.56 -5.85
N ARG A 195 -8.24 -9.84 -6.42
CA ARG A 195 -9.36 -10.53 -5.74
C ARG A 195 -9.57 -11.95 -6.29
N PRO A 196 -8.89 -12.98 -5.74
CA PRO A 196 -9.12 -14.37 -6.16
C PRO A 196 -10.52 -14.86 -5.73
N GLU A 197 -11.07 -15.86 -6.41
CA GLU A 197 -12.29 -16.51 -5.92
C GLU A 197 -12.08 -17.07 -4.49
N ALA A 198 -13.05 -16.87 -3.61
CA ALA A 198 -12.96 -17.19 -2.18
C ALA A 198 -13.08 -18.70 -1.91
N THR A 199 -12.01 -19.45 -2.21
CA THR A 199 -11.84 -20.87 -1.87
C THR A 199 -10.50 -21.08 -1.16
N LYS A 200 -10.38 -22.07 -0.26
CA LYS A 200 -9.12 -22.31 0.46
C LYS A 200 -7.93 -22.51 -0.48
N LYS A 201 -8.10 -23.29 -1.56
CA LYS A 201 -7.09 -23.48 -2.62
C LYS A 201 -6.60 -22.15 -3.19
N ASN A 202 -7.51 -21.27 -3.59
CA ASN A 202 -7.15 -19.99 -4.18
C ASN A 202 -6.53 -19.02 -3.16
N ILE A 203 -6.95 -19.08 -1.89
CA ILE A 203 -6.37 -18.25 -0.83
C ILE A 203 -4.95 -18.71 -0.48
N ARG A 204 -4.67 -20.01 -0.38
CA ARG A 204 -3.29 -20.53 -0.22
C ARG A 204 -2.39 -20.05 -1.38
N ARG A 205 -2.87 -20.17 -2.62
CA ARG A 205 -2.16 -19.68 -3.81
C ARG A 205 -1.92 -18.17 -3.76
N ALA A 206 -2.91 -17.40 -3.31
CA ALA A 206 -2.77 -15.95 -3.14
C ALA A 206 -1.75 -15.59 -2.05
N MET A 207 -1.76 -16.28 -0.91
CA MET A 207 -0.77 -16.13 0.16
C MET A 207 0.65 -16.43 -0.34
N ASN A 208 0.83 -17.51 -1.10
CA ASN A 208 2.11 -17.84 -1.72
C ASN A 208 2.60 -16.74 -2.67
N ARG A 209 1.73 -16.33 -3.60
CA ARG A 209 2.06 -15.39 -4.67
C ARG A 209 2.38 -13.98 -4.17
N THR A 210 1.65 -13.52 -3.15
CA THR A 210 1.80 -12.17 -2.60
C THR A 210 2.80 -12.09 -1.46
N GLY A 211 3.11 -13.24 -0.84
CA GLY A 211 3.84 -13.33 0.42
C GLY A 211 2.87 -13.25 1.60
N THR A 212 3.00 -14.16 2.57
CA THR A 212 2.04 -14.34 3.69
C THR A 212 1.81 -13.06 4.50
N LYS A 213 2.89 -12.33 4.82
CA LYS A 213 2.79 -11.04 5.53
C LYS A 213 2.07 -9.99 4.70
N ALA A 214 2.42 -9.83 3.43
CA ALA A 214 1.77 -8.85 2.56
C ALA A 214 0.29 -9.19 2.36
N PHE A 215 -0.05 -10.47 2.14
CA PHE A 215 -1.43 -10.93 1.98
C PHE A 215 -2.33 -10.50 3.15
N ARG A 216 -1.87 -10.72 4.38
CA ARG A 216 -2.59 -10.31 5.60
C ARG A 216 -2.83 -8.80 5.63
N LEU A 217 -1.85 -8.01 5.20
CA LEU A 217 -1.95 -6.54 5.19
C LEU A 217 -2.80 -5.99 4.03
N LEU A 218 -3.16 -6.80 3.03
CA LEU A 218 -4.08 -6.39 1.97
C LEU A 218 -5.52 -6.21 2.49
N PHE A 219 -5.92 -6.90 3.57
CA PHE A 219 -7.27 -6.78 4.12
C PHE A 219 -7.63 -5.35 4.54
N PRO A 220 -6.89 -4.68 5.45
CA PRO A 220 -7.21 -3.30 5.82
C PRO A 220 -7.15 -2.35 4.62
N ILE A 221 -6.23 -2.57 3.67
CA ILE A 221 -6.10 -1.75 2.46
C ILE A 221 -7.35 -1.86 1.58
N ARG A 222 -7.79 -3.08 1.26
CA ARG A 222 -8.98 -3.32 0.41
C ARG A 222 -10.27 -2.87 1.05
N ILE A 223 -10.38 -3.02 2.37
CA ILE A 223 -11.53 -2.51 3.13
C ILE A 223 -11.55 -0.99 3.07
N ALA A 224 -10.41 -0.33 3.32
CA ALA A 224 -10.30 1.12 3.26
C ALA A 224 -10.61 1.69 1.86
N ASP A 225 -10.03 1.11 0.81
CA ASP A 225 -10.35 1.41 -0.59
C ASP A 225 -11.87 1.27 -0.86
N THR A 226 -12.45 0.12 -0.50
CA THR A 226 -13.89 -0.14 -0.70
C THR A 226 -14.79 0.84 0.07
N LEU A 227 -14.42 1.24 1.28
CA LEU A 227 -15.17 2.20 2.08
C LEU A 227 -15.06 3.63 1.54
N ALA A 228 -13.97 3.95 0.82
CA ALA A 228 -13.72 5.23 0.17
C ALA A 228 -14.30 5.34 -1.25
N GLN A 229 -14.98 4.30 -1.75
CA GLN A 229 -15.67 4.26 -3.04
C GLN A 229 -17.12 4.76 -2.93
N SER A 230 -17.93 4.59 -3.98
CA SER A 230 -19.39 4.80 -3.91
C SER A 230 -20.08 3.69 -3.09
N MET A 231 -21.41 3.78 -2.93
CA MET A 231 -22.20 2.69 -2.34
C MET A 231 -22.45 1.53 -3.32
N TYR A 232 -22.13 1.70 -4.61
CA TYR A 232 -22.39 0.69 -5.63
C TYR A 232 -21.61 -0.60 -5.37
N ARG A 233 -22.34 -1.68 -5.07
CA ARG A 233 -21.80 -3.01 -4.70
C ARG A 233 -20.85 -3.00 -3.49
N ARG A 234 -20.88 -1.95 -2.66
CA ARG A 234 -19.98 -1.84 -1.50
C ARG A 234 -20.18 -3.00 -0.52
N GLU A 235 -21.42 -3.32 -0.19
CA GLU A 235 -21.75 -4.41 0.74
C GLU A 235 -21.27 -5.77 0.22
N GLU A 236 -21.45 -6.03 -1.08
CA GLU A 236 -20.96 -7.25 -1.71
C GLU A 236 -19.42 -7.35 -1.63
N LYS A 237 -18.70 -6.28 -1.95
CA LYS A 237 -17.23 -6.22 -1.85
C LYS A 237 -16.76 -6.48 -0.40
N LEU A 238 -17.42 -5.87 0.58
CA LEU A 238 -17.08 -6.07 1.99
C LEU A 238 -17.43 -7.49 2.47
N SER A 239 -18.53 -8.07 1.99
CA SER A 239 -18.90 -9.47 2.28
C SER A 239 -17.88 -10.45 1.70
N TYR A 240 -17.42 -10.18 0.47
CA TYR A 240 -16.32 -10.91 -0.14
C TYR A 240 -15.04 -10.83 0.73
N GLU A 241 -14.61 -9.64 1.14
CA GLU A 241 -13.41 -9.50 1.99
C GLU A 241 -13.54 -10.27 3.32
N LYS A 242 -14.72 -10.22 3.97
CA LYS A 242 -15.00 -11.03 5.17
C LYS A 242 -14.85 -12.54 4.91
N SER A 243 -15.33 -13.02 3.76
CA SER A 243 -15.20 -14.43 3.39
C SER A 243 -13.74 -14.84 3.20
N VAL A 244 -12.92 -13.98 2.58
CA VAL A 244 -11.49 -14.24 2.38
C VAL A 244 -10.74 -14.22 3.71
N MET A 245 -11.04 -13.28 4.60
CA MET A 245 -10.46 -13.21 5.94
C MET A 245 -10.79 -14.47 6.76
N ARG A 246 -12.02 -14.98 6.69
CA ARG A 246 -12.41 -16.24 7.35
C ARG A 246 -11.58 -17.41 6.83
N LEU A 247 -11.48 -17.58 5.52
CA LEU A 247 -10.69 -18.65 4.90
C LEU A 247 -9.21 -18.54 5.24
N TYR A 248 -8.66 -17.33 5.23
CA TYR A 248 -7.29 -17.07 5.67
C TYR A 248 -7.06 -17.53 7.12
N THR A 249 -7.97 -17.20 8.03
CA THR A 249 -7.88 -17.63 9.44
C THR A 249 -7.97 -19.14 9.57
N GLU A 250 -8.85 -19.81 8.82
CA GLU A 250 -8.93 -21.28 8.78
C GLU A 250 -7.60 -21.90 8.31
N ILE A 251 -7.04 -21.43 7.20
CA ILE A 251 -5.75 -21.90 6.64
C ILE A 251 -4.62 -21.73 7.67
N VAL A 252 -4.53 -20.57 8.31
CA VAL A 252 -3.50 -20.30 9.33
C VAL A 252 -3.66 -21.20 10.56
N ASN A 253 -4.89 -21.39 11.04
CA ASN A 253 -5.16 -22.23 12.21
C ASN A 253 -4.94 -23.72 11.94
N GLU A 254 -5.21 -24.18 10.72
CA GLU A 254 -4.96 -25.55 10.28
C GLU A 254 -3.47 -25.83 10.03
N GLY A 255 -2.63 -24.78 9.94
CA GLY A 255 -1.22 -24.93 9.63
C GLY A 255 -0.96 -25.33 8.17
N ASP A 256 -1.87 -24.92 7.27
CA ASP A 256 -1.79 -25.26 5.86
C ASP A 256 -0.47 -24.73 5.24
N PRO A 257 0.29 -25.57 4.51
CA PRO A 257 1.52 -25.17 3.84
C PRO A 257 1.26 -24.19 2.70
N VAL A 258 1.96 -23.04 2.71
CA VAL A 258 1.78 -21.98 1.71
C VAL A 258 3.09 -21.44 1.14
N THR A 259 4.23 -21.85 1.67
CA THR A 259 5.57 -21.48 1.22
C THR A 259 6.46 -22.71 1.05
N LEU A 260 7.58 -22.54 0.35
CA LEU A 260 8.59 -23.58 0.22
C LEU A 260 9.12 -24.09 1.57
N LYS A 261 9.11 -23.24 2.61
CA LYS A 261 9.58 -23.60 3.95
C LYS A 261 8.60 -24.51 4.70
N ASP A 262 7.35 -24.56 4.25
CA ASP A 262 6.30 -25.36 4.87
C ASP A 262 6.24 -26.78 4.27
N LEU A 263 7.00 -27.04 3.20
CA LEU A 263 7.05 -28.37 2.59
C LEU A 263 7.65 -29.39 3.55
N ALA A 264 7.08 -30.60 3.54
CA ALA A 264 7.58 -31.75 4.29
C ALA A 264 8.90 -32.33 3.72
N VAL A 265 9.38 -31.79 2.59
CA VAL A 265 10.64 -32.13 1.96
C VAL A 265 11.46 -30.87 1.68
N THR A 266 12.77 -31.03 1.71
CA THR A 266 13.78 -30.00 1.52
C THR A 266 14.67 -30.31 0.33
N GLY A 267 15.56 -29.39 -0.03
CA GLY A 267 16.56 -29.64 -1.07
C GLY A 267 17.49 -30.81 -0.74
N SER A 268 17.81 -31.02 0.54
CA SER A 268 18.64 -32.16 0.98
C SER A 268 17.96 -33.49 0.69
N ASP A 269 16.65 -33.57 0.92
CA ASP A 269 15.88 -34.80 0.68
C ASP A 269 15.87 -35.17 -0.81
N LEU A 270 15.78 -34.18 -1.69
CA LEU A 270 15.87 -34.37 -3.14
C LEU A 270 17.27 -34.87 -3.56
N ILE A 271 18.34 -34.34 -2.94
CA ILE A 271 19.73 -34.77 -3.21
C ILE A 271 19.93 -36.23 -2.80
N GLU A 272 19.42 -36.62 -1.64
CA GLU A 272 19.44 -38.02 -1.17
C GLU A 272 18.67 -38.95 -2.13
N HIS A 273 17.67 -38.44 -2.83
CA HIS A 273 16.89 -39.15 -3.85
C HIS A 273 17.47 -39.02 -5.27
N GLY A 274 18.72 -38.57 -5.42
CA GLY A 274 19.45 -38.61 -6.68
C GLY A 274 19.43 -37.32 -7.50
N TYR A 275 18.85 -36.23 -6.99
CA TYR A 275 18.98 -34.92 -7.64
C TYR A 275 20.39 -34.36 -7.49
N ARG A 276 20.89 -33.72 -8.54
CA ARG A 276 22.16 -32.97 -8.48
C ARG A 276 21.93 -31.59 -7.88
N PRO A 277 22.85 -31.08 -7.03
CA PRO A 277 22.80 -29.71 -6.56
C PRO A 277 22.71 -28.71 -7.73
N GLY A 278 21.68 -27.88 -7.75
CA GLY A 278 21.45 -26.94 -8.85
C GLY A 278 20.06 -26.29 -8.85
N PRO A 279 19.76 -25.43 -9.84
CA PRO A 279 18.49 -24.71 -9.95
C PRO A 279 17.28 -25.64 -10.13
N GLU A 280 17.48 -26.86 -10.63
CA GLU A 280 16.43 -27.87 -10.82
C GLU A 280 15.76 -28.28 -9.49
N ILE A 281 16.51 -28.32 -8.38
CA ILE A 281 15.95 -28.59 -7.05
C ILE A 281 14.91 -27.54 -6.69
N GLY A 282 15.24 -26.25 -6.89
CA GLY A 282 14.32 -25.15 -6.61
C GLY A 282 13.09 -25.18 -7.52
N ALA A 283 13.25 -25.59 -8.78
CA ALA A 283 12.13 -25.77 -9.70
C ALA A 283 11.22 -26.92 -9.25
N LYS A 284 11.79 -28.06 -8.85
CA LYS A 284 11.02 -29.22 -8.40
C LYS A 284 10.29 -28.96 -7.08
N LEU A 285 10.94 -28.30 -6.11
CA LEU A 285 10.26 -27.90 -4.87
C LEU A 285 9.09 -26.96 -5.13
N LYS A 286 9.18 -26.06 -6.12
CA LYS A 286 8.04 -25.21 -6.53
C LYS A 286 6.91 -26.04 -7.13
N GLU A 287 7.22 -27.01 -8.01
CA GLU A 287 6.23 -27.93 -8.57
C GLU A 287 5.51 -28.76 -7.49
N LEU A 288 6.26 -29.27 -6.51
CA LEU A 288 5.69 -29.97 -5.37
C LEU A 288 4.78 -29.06 -4.54
N LEU A 289 5.20 -27.81 -4.31
CA LEU A 289 4.38 -26.81 -3.63
C LEU A 289 3.08 -26.52 -4.39
N GLU A 290 3.08 -26.46 -5.71
CA GLU A 290 1.85 -26.28 -6.50
C GLU A 290 0.81 -27.38 -6.22
N THR A 291 1.26 -28.62 -6.06
CA THR A 291 0.39 -29.76 -5.68
C THR A 291 -0.16 -29.59 -4.27
N VAL A 292 0.70 -29.18 -3.34
CA VAL A 292 0.36 -28.98 -1.93
C VAL A 292 -0.59 -27.79 -1.72
N LEU A 293 -0.46 -26.72 -2.51
CA LEU A 293 -1.38 -25.58 -2.48
C LEU A 293 -2.80 -25.98 -2.93
N ASP A 294 -2.91 -26.97 -3.83
CA ASP A 294 -4.18 -27.53 -4.25
C ASP A 294 -4.81 -28.41 -3.17
N ASP A 295 -4.04 -29.38 -2.65
CA ASP A 295 -4.43 -30.23 -1.52
C ASP A 295 -3.32 -30.28 -0.44
N PRO A 296 -3.51 -29.61 0.71
CA PRO A 296 -2.50 -29.56 1.76
C PRO A 296 -2.20 -30.93 2.38
N LYS A 297 -3.12 -31.91 2.25
CA LYS A 297 -2.91 -33.28 2.74
C LYS A 297 -1.80 -34.02 1.98
N CYS A 298 -1.45 -33.56 0.78
CA CYS A 298 -0.33 -34.08 0.02
C CYS A 298 1.04 -33.70 0.62
N ASN A 299 1.09 -32.82 1.62
CA ASN A 299 2.34 -32.39 2.24
C ASN A 299 2.88 -33.42 3.25
N THR A 300 3.12 -34.64 2.78
CA THR A 300 3.83 -35.67 3.54
C THR A 300 5.14 -36.01 2.85
N ARG A 301 6.15 -36.38 3.64
CA ARG A 301 7.47 -36.73 3.09
C ARG A 301 7.34 -37.88 2.09
N GLU A 302 6.61 -38.93 2.45
CA GLU A 302 6.41 -40.12 1.61
C GLU A 302 5.71 -39.78 0.30
N TYR A 303 4.64 -38.99 0.34
CA TYR A 303 3.90 -38.61 -0.86
C TYR A 303 4.76 -37.77 -1.79
N LEU A 304 5.42 -36.73 -1.27
CA LEU A 304 6.21 -35.81 -2.10
C LEU A 304 7.44 -36.49 -2.71
N LEU A 305 8.10 -37.38 -1.96
CA LEU A 305 9.21 -38.18 -2.50
C LEU A 305 8.76 -39.21 -3.54
N SER A 306 7.49 -39.64 -3.54
CA SER A 306 6.96 -40.51 -4.61
C SER A 306 6.71 -39.78 -5.94
N LYS A 307 6.82 -38.44 -5.96
CA LYS A 307 6.61 -37.58 -7.14
C LYS A 307 7.91 -37.08 -7.77
N ILE A 308 9.06 -37.51 -7.25
CA ILE A 308 10.39 -37.16 -7.73
C ILE A 308 11.09 -38.41 -8.27
#